data_AF-A0A1B6J4Z7-F1
#
_entry.id   AF-A0A1B6J4Z7-F1
#
_cell.length_a   1.000
_cell.length_b   1.000
_cell.length_c   1.000
_cell.angle_alpha   90.00
_cell.angle_beta   90.00
_cell.angle_gamma   90.00
#
_symmetry.space_group_name_H-M   'P 1'
#
loop_
_entity.id
_entity.type
_entity.pdbx_description
1 polymer ?
#
loop_
_entity_poly.entity_id
_entity_poly.type
_entity_poly.pdbx_seq_one_letter_code
_entity_poly.pdbx_strand_id
1 'polypeptide(L)'
;RQYIKGKRHKYGVNLYSLTEPFGLTLRFLIYSGKDGDLSGKGHSSKVVLKLMEGKLGNGHSIFMDNFYNSFELAAKLLSEKTYCTGTLRADRKHNPAAVKSA
;
A
#
# COMPACT_ATOMS: atom_id res chain seq x y z
N ARG A 1 15.77 -10.57 -6.58
CA ARG A 1 16.53 -9.30 -6.78
C ARG A 1 15.74 -8.41 -7.72
N GLN A 2 15.51 -7.15 -7.37
CA GLN A 2 14.72 -6.19 -8.15
C GLN A 2 15.58 -4.99 -8.55
N TYR A 3 15.33 -4.45 -9.75
CA TYR A 3 15.82 -3.15 -10.17
C TYR A 3 14.80 -2.06 -9.82
N ILE A 4 15.22 -1.00 -9.12
CA ILE A 4 14.39 0.14 -8.77
C ILE A 4 15.06 1.42 -9.27
N LYS A 5 14.48 2.01 -10.31
CA LYS A 5 14.89 3.31 -10.84
C LYS A 5 14.67 4.39 -9.78
N GLY A 6 15.64 5.28 -9.59
CA GLY A 6 15.57 6.39 -8.63
C GLY A 6 16.12 6.11 -7.23
N LYS A 7 16.51 4.86 -6.91
CA LYS A 7 17.25 4.56 -5.67
C LYS A 7 18.77 4.64 -5.89
N ARG A 8 19.50 5.05 -4.85
CA ARG A 8 20.99 5.10 -4.84
C ARG A 8 21.59 3.75 -5.23
N HIS A 9 21.13 2.69 -4.55
CA HIS A 9 21.43 1.31 -4.91
C HIS A 9 20.28 0.76 -5.75
N LYS A 10 20.49 0.73 -7.07
CA LYS A 10 19.41 0.40 -8.03
C LYS A 10 19.03 -1.08 -8.02
N TYR A 11 19.88 -1.96 -7.52
CA TYR A 11 19.62 -3.40 -7.45
C TYR A 11 19.64 -3.87 -6.01
N GLY A 12 18.59 -4.57 -5.58
CA GLY A 12 18.50 -5.08 -4.22
C GLY A 12 17.32 -6.03 -3.99
N VAL A 13 17.03 -6.27 -2.72
CA VAL A 13 15.79 -6.88 -2.26
C VAL A 13 14.86 -5.76 -1.82
N ASN A 14 13.63 -5.78 -2.31
CA ASN A 14 12.64 -4.77 -1.96
C ASN A 14 11.73 -5.28 -0.83
N LEU A 15 11.48 -4.43 0.16
CA LEU A 15 10.67 -4.73 1.33
C LEU A 15 9.46 -3.80 1.35
N TYR A 16 8.29 -4.38 1.54
CA TYR A 16 7.12 -3.65 2.01
C TYR A 16 7.14 -3.62 3.52
N SER A 17 7.00 -2.45 4.15
CA SER A 17 7.08 -2.32 5.60
C SER A 17 5.90 -1.52 6.15
N LEU A 18 5.38 -1.98 7.28
CA LEU A 18 4.47 -1.25 8.16
C LEU A 18 5.28 -0.80 9.36
N THR A 19 5.26 0.50 9.64
CA THR A 19 6.03 1.11 10.71
C THR A 19 5.13 1.98 11.59
N GLU A 20 5.53 2.13 12.84
CA GLU A 20 5.00 3.20 13.69
C GLU A 20 5.54 4.56 13.24
N PRO A 21 4.88 5.66 13.62
CA PRO A 21 5.34 7.02 13.30
C PRO A 21 6.78 7.32 13.74
N PHE A 22 7.26 6.66 14.80
CA PHE A 22 8.62 6.82 15.33
C PHE A 22 9.67 5.90 14.68
N GLY A 23 9.28 5.14 13.64
CA GLY A 23 10.20 4.32 12.85
C GLY A 23 10.34 2.86 13.27
N LEU A 24 9.60 2.41 14.29
CA LEU A 24 9.59 1.01 14.68
C LEU A 24 8.90 0.16 13.61
N THR A 25 9.58 -0.85 13.08
CA THR A 25 8.96 -1.78 12.11
C THR A 25 8.06 -2.77 12.83
N LEU A 26 6.77 -2.72 12.50
CA LEU A 26 5.76 -3.63 13.06
C LEU A 26 5.65 -4.93 12.24
N ARG A 27 5.76 -4.81 10.91
CA ARG A 27 5.69 -5.95 9.98
C ARG A 27 6.36 -5.59 8.67
N PHE A 28 6.96 -6.57 8.01
CA PHE A 28 7.42 -6.41 6.64
C PHE A 28 7.12 -7.64 5.78
N LEU A 29 7.12 -7.44 4.47
CA LEU A 29 6.97 -8.48 3.46
C LEU A 29 8.08 -8.32 2.43
N ILE A 30 8.66 -9.43 1.99
CA ILE A 30 9.67 -9.42 0.92
C ILE A 30 8.95 -9.44 -0.42
N TYR A 31 9.32 -8.53 -1.33
CA TYR A 31 8.86 -8.59 -2.70
C TYR A 31 9.56 -9.73 -3.46
N SER A 32 8.79 -10.75 -3.83
CA SER A 32 9.26 -11.94 -4.54
C SER A 32 9.11 -11.88 -6.06
N GLY A 33 8.62 -10.78 -6.64
CA GLY A 33 8.42 -10.66 -8.08
C GLY A 33 6.99 -11.01 -8.51
N LYS A 34 6.87 -11.83 -9.55
CA LYS A 34 5.57 -12.27 -10.11
C LYS A 34 5.04 -13.53 -9.45
N ASP A 35 5.89 -14.26 -8.74
CA ASP A 35 5.56 -15.52 -8.10
C ASP A 35 5.27 -15.27 -6.61
N GLY A 36 4.01 -15.46 -6.22
CA GLY A 36 3.54 -15.32 -4.84
C GLY A 36 2.07 -14.91 -4.74
N ASP A 37 1.44 -15.20 -3.61
CA ASP A 37 0.00 -15.00 -3.38
C ASP A 37 -0.46 -13.53 -3.53
N LEU A 38 0.49 -12.62 -3.27
CA LEU A 38 0.26 -11.18 -3.36
C LEU A 38 0.38 -10.68 -4.80
N SER A 39 0.85 -11.47 -5.76
CA SER A 39 1.05 -11.03 -7.14
C SER A 39 -0.28 -10.84 -7.90
N GLY A 40 -0.17 -10.30 -9.11
CA GLY A 40 -1.31 -10.09 -10.02
C GLY A 40 -2.12 -8.82 -9.75
N LYS A 41 -3.39 -8.85 -10.16
CA LYS A 41 -4.31 -7.70 -10.04
C LYS A 41 -4.52 -7.33 -8.56
N GLY A 42 -4.50 -6.03 -8.28
CA GLY A 42 -4.67 -5.53 -6.91
C GLY A 42 -3.47 -5.78 -5.99
N HIS A 43 -2.28 -6.06 -6.53
CA HIS A 43 -1.05 -6.31 -5.75
C HIS A 43 -0.85 -5.32 -4.60
N SER A 44 -0.93 -4.02 -4.90
CA SER A 44 -0.72 -2.96 -3.91
C SER A 44 -1.72 -3.04 -2.75
N SER A 45 -3.00 -3.27 -3.04
CA SER A 45 -4.05 -3.42 -2.03
C SER A 45 -3.88 -4.69 -1.20
N LYS A 46 -3.51 -5.81 -1.85
CA LYS A 46 -3.21 -7.07 -1.15
C LYS A 46 -2.06 -6.91 -0.15
N VAL A 47 -1.00 -6.21 -0.55
CA VAL A 47 0.15 -5.91 0.31
C VAL A 47 -0.29 -5.11 1.55
N VAL A 48 -1.08 -4.05 1.38
CA VAL A 48 -1.58 -3.24 2.52
C VAL A 48 -2.42 -4.08 3.47
N LEU A 49 -3.38 -4.85 2.95
CA LEU A 49 -4.22 -5.71 3.79
C LEU A 49 -3.41 -6.78 4.52
N LYS A 50 -2.40 -7.38 3.88
CA LYS A 50 -1.53 -8.35 4.53
C LYS A 50 -0.65 -7.71 5.61
N LEU A 51 -0.16 -6.49 5.37
CA LEU A 51 0.57 -5.73 6.40
C LEU A 51 -0.32 -5.37 7.60
N MET A 52 -1.60 -5.12 7.37
CA MET A 52 -2.58 -4.75 8.40
C MET A 52 -3.33 -5.94 9.03
N GLU A 53 -3.09 -7.18 8.61
CA GLU A 53 -3.73 -8.38 9.16
C GLU A 53 -3.59 -8.43 10.70
N GLY A 54 -4.72 -8.57 11.40
CA GLY A 54 -4.78 -8.52 12.87
C GLY A 54 -4.69 -7.12 13.49
N LYS A 55 -4.68 -6.05 12.69
CA LYS A 55 -4.68 -4.64 13.13
C LYS A 55 -5.84 -3.81 12.56
N LEU A 56 -6.69 -4.41 11.73
CA LEU A 56 -7.93 -3.79 11.25
C LEU A 56 -8.96 -3.71 12.38
N GLY A 57 -9.92 -2.79 12.28
CA GLY A 57 -11.01 -2.64 13.25
C GLY A 57 -10.69 -1.78 14.48
N ASN A 58 -9.43 -1.34 14.63
CA ASN A 58 -8.95 -0.69 15.86
C ASN A 58 -8.92 0.85 15.82
N GLY A 59 -9.47 1.48 14.78
CA GLY A 59 -9.46 2.95 14.65
C GLY A 59 -8.09 3.53 14.24
N HIS A 60 -7.16 2.71 13.74
CA HIS A 60 -5.86 3.19 13.28
C HIS A 60 -5.97 4.09 12.05
N SER A 61 -5.01 4.99 11.90
CA SER A 61 -4.83 5.81 10.69
C SER A 61 -3.53 5.43 10.00
N ILE A 62 -3.61 4.90 8.78
CA ILE A 62 -2.44 4.52 7.99
C ILE A 62 -2.05 5.64 7.03
N PHE A 63 -0.75 5.89 6.89
CA PHE A 63 -0.18 6.84 5.94
C PHE A 63 0.58 6.06 4.87
N MET A 64 0.25 6.29 3.60
CA MET A 64 0.81 5.50 2.51
C MET A 64 1.09 6.32 1.26
N ASP A 65 2.10 5.88 0.50
CA ASP A 65 2.44 6.45 -0.81
C ASP A 65 1.37 6.15 -1.87
N ASN A 66 1.38 6.90 -2.98
CA ASN A 66 0.46 6.69 -4.11
C ASN A 66 0.56 5.30 -4.75
N PHE A 67 1.68 4.59 -4.59
CA PHE A 67 1.81 3.21 -5.07
C PHE A 67 0.86 2.26 -4.34
N TYR A 68 0.52 2.55 -3.09
CA TYR A 68 -0.39 1.73 -2.29
C TYR A 68 -1.84 2.21 -2.39
N ASN A 69 -2.02 3.53 -2.49
CA ASN A 69 -3.33 4.15 -2.36
C ASN A 69 -4.24 3.93 -3.59
N SER A 70 -5.53 3.66 -3.34
CA SER A 70 -6.59 3.61 -4.33
C SER A 70 -7.96 3.87 -3.67
N PHE A 71 -8.93 4.34 -4.46
CA PHE A 71 -10.28 4.59 -3.98
C PHE A 71 -10.93 3.34 -3.36
N GLU A 72 -10.84 2.19 -4.04
CA GLU A 72 -11.41 0.93 -3.55
C GLU A 72 -10.77 0.47 -2.23
N LEU A 73 -9.45 0.64 -2.09
CA LEU A 73 -8.75 0.29 -0.86
C LEU A 73 -9.18 1.20 0.28
N ALA A 74 -9.29 2.51 0.03
CA ALA A 74 -9.73 3.47 1.03
C ALA A 74 -11.15 3.14 1.54
N ALA A 75 -12.08 2.84 0.62
CA ALA A 75 -13.44 2.43 0.98
C ALA A 75 -13.45 1.15 1.84
N LYS A 76 -12.64 0.15 1.47
CA LYS A 76 -12.52 -1.10 2.24
C LYS A 76 -11.90 -0.90 3.63
N LEU A 77 -10.87 -0.07 3.75
CA LEU A 77 -10.26 0.22 5.05
C LEU A 77 -11.25 0.97 5.95
N LEU A 78 -12.03 1.89 5.38
CA LEU A 78 -13.05 2.62 6.13
C LEU A 78 -14.14 1.69 6.67
N SER A 79 -14.61 0.70 5.89
CA SER A 79 -15.55 -0.31 6.39
C SER A 79 -14.97 -1.15 7.53
N GLU A 80 -13.64 -1.27 7.58
CA GLU A 80 -12.87 -1.97 8.62
C GLU A 80 -12.38 -1.01 9.73
N LYS A 81 -13.06 0.12 9.95
CA LYS A 81 -12.73 1.15 10.96
C LYS A 81 -11.24 1.54 10.95
N THR A 82 -10.65 1.61 9.76
CA THR A 82 -9.25 1.96 9.54
C THR A 82 -9.18 3.13 8.58
N TYR A 83 -8.65 4.25 9.03
CA TYR A 83 -8.53 5.45 8.21
C TYR A 83 -7.25 5.37 7.38
N CYS A 84 -7.24 6.02 6.22
CA CYS A 84 -6.04 6.13 5.42
C CYS A 84 -5.82 7.54 4.88
N THR A 85 -4.56 7.94 4.80
CA THR A 85 -4.12 9.21 4.21
C THR A 85 -2.97 8.94 3.24
N GLY A 86 -2.99 9.61 2.09
CA GLY A 86 -1.96 9.48 1.08
C GLY A 86 -2.36 10.13 -0.23
N THR A 87 -1.38 10.40 -1.08
CA THR A 87 -1.63 10.91 -2.44
C THR A 87 -2.31 9.84 -3.29
N LEU A 88 -3.26 10.22 -4.13
CA LEU A 88 -3.95 9.33 -5.07
C LEU A 88 -3.41 9.57 -6.49
N ARG A 89 -3.06 8.49 -7.19
CA ARG A 89 -2.67 8.57 -8.60
C ARG A 89 -3.90 8.76 -9.49
N ALA A 90 -3.90 9.79 -10.34
CA ALA A 90 -5.02 10.12 -11.22
C ALA A 90 -5.36 9.00 -12.22
N ASP A 91 -4.35 8.24 -12.66
CA ASP A 91 -4.46 7.13 -13.61
C ASP A 91 -4.96 5.81 -12.98
N ARG A 92 -5.32 5.81 -11.69
CA ARG A 92 -5.91 4.63 -11.03
C ARG A 92 -7.31 4.35 -11.58
N LYS A 93 -7.58 3.06 -11.77
CA LYS A 93 -8.92 2.57 -12.11
C LYS A 93 -9.88 2.86 -10.96
N HIS A 94 -11.16 3.05 -11.30
CA HIS A 94 -12.26 3.25 -10.35
C HIS A 94 -12.18 4.52 -9.49
N ASN A 95 -11.25 5.45 -9.79
CA ASN A 95 -11.34 6.80 -9.27
C ASN A 95 -12.65 7.46 -9.77
N PRO A 96 -13.45 8.09 -8.88
CA PRO A 96 -14.62 8.87 -9.27
C PRO A 96 -14.27 9.99 -10.25
N ALA A 97 -15.19 10.35 -11.15
CA ALA A 97 -14.95 11.40 -12.14
C ALA A 97 -14.59 12.74 -11.47
N ALA A 98 -15.23 13.07 -10.35
CA ALA A 98 -15.02 14.30 -9.59
C ALA A 98 -13.58 14.50 -9.08
N VAL A 99 -12.80 13.43 -8.89
CA VAL A 99 -11.40 13.51 -8.43
C VAL A 99 -10.38 13.38 -9.55
N LYS A 100 -10.81 13.17 -10.80
CA LYS A 100 -9.90 13.09 -11.96
C LYS A 100 -9.65 14.44 -12.64
N SER A 101 -10.51 15.42 -12.38
CA SER A 101 -10.46 16.76 -12.99
C SER A 101 -9.81 17.81 -12.11
N ALA A 102 -9.17 17.39 -11.01
CA ALA A 102 -8.48 18.27 -10.05
C ALA A 102 -7.01 18.46 -10.41
#